data_AF-Q252U3-F1
#
_entry.id   AF-Q252U3-F1
#
_cell.length_a   1.000
_cell.length_b   1.000
_cell.length_c   1.000
_cell.angle_alpha   90.00
_cell.angle_beta   90.00
_cell.angle_gamma   90.00
#
_symmetry.space_group_name_H-M   'P 1'
#
loop_
_entity.id
_entity.type
_entity.pdbx_description
1 polymer ?
#
loop_
_entity_poly.entity_id
_entity_poly.type
_entity_poly.pdbx_seq_one_letter_code
_entity_poly.pdbx_strand_id
1 'polypeptide(L)'
;MGMNISGSIKKKLLQFLGKQKAPELLATYLFYLEQALNINPVVFVRDKIIFKTPEDAIQILEKDKKVWRETEIQICSGKPEVNEQTKRIYICPFTGKVFADNVYADPQDAIYDWLSSCPQNTERQSGVRVKRFLVSDDPNMIKEYIVPPKEPIIKTVFASAITGKLFHSLPALIEDFTSSYLRPMTLEEVQNQNKFQLESTFLSLLQDALVEDKIAEFVEGLADDTAFHVYISQWVDTEE
;
A
#
# COMPACT_ATOMS: atom_id res chain seq x y z
N MET A 1 12.72 35.05 27.45
CA MET A 1 13.45 33.80 27.81
C MET A 1 13.63 33.07 26.49
N GLY A 2 14.83 33.10 25.93
CA GLY A 2 15.07 32.69 24.53
C GLY A 2 14.75 31.22 24.28
N MET A 3 14.39 30.91 23.03
CA MET A 3 14.07 29.55 22.61
C MET A 3 15.34 28.68 22.65
N ASN A 4 15.36 27.62 23.48
CA ASN A 4 16.53 26.76 23.62
C ASN A 4 16.54 25.67 22.54
N ILE A 5 17.36 25.86 21.50
CA ILE A 5 17.47 24.94 20.36
C ILE A 5 18.43 23.79 20.72
N SER A 6 17.93 22.56 20.67
CA SER A 6 18.72 21.36 21.02
C SER A 6 19.93 21.17 20.10
N GLY A 7 21.03 20.62 20.64
CA GLY A 7 22.26 20.41 19.88
C GLY A 7 22.12 19.49 18.66
N SER A 8 21.18 18.54 18.69
CA SER A 8 20.88 17.68 17.53
C SER A 8 20.24 18.47 16.39
N ILE A 9 19.32 19.40 16.70
CA ILE A 9 18.69 20.28 15.71
C ILE A 9 19.71 21.29 15.17
N LYS A 10 20.55 21.89 16.04
CA LYS A 10 21.64 22.79 15.60
C LYS A 10 22.56 22.11 14.57
N LYS A 11 22.93 20.85 14.79
CA LYS A 11 23.76 20.09 13.86
C LYS A 11 23.07 19.87 12.51
N LYS A 12 21.77 19.59 12.50
CA LYS A 12 20.98 19.47 11.26
C LYS A 12 20.85 20.81 10.54
N LEU A 13 20.64 21.91 11.28
CA LEU A 13 20.58 23.27 10.73
C LEU A 13 21.89 23.65 10.04
N LEU A 14 23.05 23.42 10.66
CA LEU A 14 24.34 23.70 10.03
C LEU A 14 24.54 22.88 8.74
N GLN A 15 24.09 21.62 8.72
CA GLN A 15 24.13 20.80 7.51
C GLN A 15 23.18 21.30 6.42
N PHE A 16 22.03 21.85 6.79
CA PHE A 16 21.07 22.46 5.87
C PHE A 16 21.64 23.76 5.27
N LEU A 17 22.11 24.66 6.14
CA LEU A 17 22.70 25.95 5.76
C LEU A 17 23.92 25.79 4.86
N GLY A 18 24.83 24.86 5.20
CA GLY A 18 26.05 24.63 4.43
C GLY A 18 25.83 24.07 3.02
N LYS A 19 24.62 23.59 2.69
CA LYS A 19 24.27 23.15 1.32
C LYS A 19 23.81 24.31 0.43
N GLN A 20 23.43 25.44 1.03
CA GLN A 20 22.85 26.58 0.34
C GLN A 20 23.91 27.67 0.17
N LYS A 21 23.89 28.35 -0.98
CA LYS A 21 24.82 29.47 -1.24
C LYS A 21 24.42 30.74 -0.51
N ALA A 22 23.12 30.98 -0.38
CA ALA A 22 22.53 32.12 0.30
C ALA A 22 21.25 31.61 1.01
N PRO A 23 21.38 31.06 2.22
CA PRO A 23 20.22 30.56 2.94
C PRO A 23 19.30 31.69 3.38
N GLU A 24 18.01 31.54 3.14
CA GLU A 24 16.99 32.50 3.58
C GLU A 24 16.55 32.22 5.02
N LEU A 25 16.29 33.29 5.79
CA LEU A 25 15.86 33.18 7.19
C LEU A 25 14.58 32.35 7.33
N LEU A 26 13.57 32.65 6.50
CA LEU A 26 12.27 32.00 6.59
C LEU A 26 12.35 30.51 6.21
N ALA A 27 13.05 30.15 5.13
CA ALA A 27 13.27 28.76 4.76
C ALA A 27 14.03 27.98 5.85
N THR A 28 15.02 28.62 6.48
CA THR A 28 15.77 28.04 7.60
C THR A 28 14.89 27.85 8.83
N TYR A 29 14.02 28.82 9.13
CA TYR A 29 13.08 28.74 10.24
C TYR A 29 12.04 27.64 10.03
N LEU A 30 11.51 27.51 8.81
CA LEU A 30 10.61 26.42 8.44
C LEU A 30 11.28 25.06 8.61
N PHE A 31 12.52 24.90 8.14
CA PHE A 31 13.28 23.67 8.38
C PHE A 31 13.49 23.42 9.88
N TYR A 32 13.77 24.44 10.69
CA TYR A 32 13.83 24.30 12.14
C TYR A 32 12.51 23.79 12.73
N LEU A 33 11.37 24.36 12.32
CA LEU A 33 10.04 23.95 12.79
C LEU A 33 9.73 22.50 12.46
N GLU A 34 10.08 22.03 11.26
CA GLU A 34 9.95 20.60 10.90
C GLU A 34 10.65 19.71 11.91
N GLN A 35 11.90 20.05 12.26
CA GLN A 35 12.69 19.24 13.17
C GLN A 35 12.24 19.37 14.63
N ALA A 36 11.85 20.57 15.07
CA ALA A 36 11.48 20.86 16.45
C ALA A 36 10.12 20.27 16.81
N LEU A 37 9.17 20.31 15.87
CA LEU A 37 7.80 19.86 16.06
C LEU A 37 7.54 18.47 15.45
N ASN A 38 8.57 17.85 14.86
CA ASN A 38 8.48 16.57 14.14
C ASN A 38 7.37 16.59 13.06
N ILE A 39 7.29 17.70 12.34
CA ILE A 39 6.33 17.88 11.25
C ILE A 39 6.93 17.27 10.00
N ASN A 40 6.16 16.42 9.33
CA ASN A 40 6.55 15.74 8.09
C ASN A 40 5.39 15.89 7.10
N PRO A 41 5.23 17.07 6.48
CA PRO A 41 4.06 17.38 5.68
C PRO A 41 3.87 16.36 4.57
N VAL A 42 2.61 15.99 4.32
CA VAL A 42 2.24 15.14 3.18
C VAL A 42 1.06 15.70 2.44
N VAL A 43 1.11 15.66 1.12
CA VAL A 43 -0.03 16.00 0.27
C VAL A 43 -0.78 14.74 -0.15
N PHE A 44 -2.09 14.75 0.12
CA PHE A 44 -3.01 13.81 -0.49
C PHE A 44 -3.51 14.39 -1.82
N VAL A 45 -2.87 13.97 -2.91
CA VAL A 45 -3.06 14.58 -4.25
C VAL A 45 -4.50 14.52 -4.74
N ARG A 46 -5.24 13.46 -4.38
CA ARG A 46 -6.62 13.23 -4.83
C ARG A 46 -7.56 14.34 -4.35
N ASP A 47 -7.52 14.65 -3.06
CA ASP A 47 -8.41 15.66 -2.46
C ASP A 47 -7.74 17.04 -2.40
N LYS A 48 -6.47 17.13 -2.79
CA LYS A 48 -5.67 18.35 -2.79
C LYS A 48 -5.50 18.96 -1.39
N ILE A 49 -5.34 18.11 -0.37
CA ILE A 49 -5.17 18.52 1.02
C ILE A 49 -3.75 18.17 1.48
N ILE A 50 -3.13 19.10 2.19
CA ILE A 50 -1.83 18.91 2.85
C ILE A 50 -2.08 18.70 4.35
N PHE A 51 -1.52 17.62 4.87
CA PHE A 51 -1.58 17.25 6.28
C PHE A 51 -0.22 17.46 6.95
N LYS A 52 -0.24 17.69 8.25
CA LYS A 52 0.96 17.89 9.08
C LYS A 52 1.89 16.67 9.09
N THR A 53 1.32 15.48 9.17
CA THR A 53 2.03 14.19 9.16
C THR A 53 1.24 13.12 8.41
N PRO A 54 1.88 12.01 7.97
CA PRO A 54 1.19 10.85 7.43
C PRO A 54 0.14 10.28 8.38
N GLU A 55 0.43 10.23 9.69
CA GLU A 55 -0.47 9.69 10.70
C GLU A 55 -1.73 10.55 10.85
N ASP A 56 -1.57 11.88 10.85
CA ASP A 56 -2.70 12.81 10.87
C ASP A 56 -3.57 12.63 9.62
N ALA A 57 -2.94 12.48 8.45
CA ALA A 57 -3.64 12.23 7.19
C ALA A 57 -4.50 10.96 7.27
N ILE A 58 -3.92 9.85 7.73
CA ILE A 58 -4.64 8.58 7.89
C ILE A 58 -5.80 8.76 8.88
N GLN A 59 -5.54 9.32 10.06
CA GLN A 59 -6.56 9.45 11.10
C GLN A 59 -7.76 10.30 10.65
N ILE A 60 -7.52 11.40 9.93
CA ILE A 60 -8.58 12.28 9.43
C ILE A 60 -9.33 11.61 8.27
N LEU A 61 -8.61 11.05 7.29
CA LEU A 61 -9.23 10.42 6.13
C LEU A 61 -9.98 9.12 6.49
N GLU A 62 -9.57 8.42 7.56
CA GLU A 62 -10.29 7.25 8.07
C GLU A 62 -11.64 7.61 8.67
N LYS A 63 -11.74 8.73 9.41
CA LYS A 63 -13.02 9.24 9.93
C LYS A 63 -14.01 9.51 8.80
N ASP A 64 -13.50 9.95 7.65
CA ASP A 64 -14.27 10.19 6.43
C ASP A 64 -14.47 8.94 5.55
N LYS A 65 -13.99 7.75 5.99
CA LYS A 65 -14.04 6.49 5.22
C LYS A 65 -13.36 6.56 3.84
N LYS A 66 -12.33 7.40 3.71
CA LYS A 66 -11.58 7.64 2.45
C LYS A 66 -10.34 6.77 2.28
N VAL A 67 -9.94 6.01 3.31
CA VAL A 67 -8.76 5.14 3.28
C VAL A 67 -9.14 3.71 2.92
N TRP A 68 -10.04 3.10 3.69
CA TRP A 68 -10.43 1.70 3.53
C TRP A 68 -11.88 1.43 3.95
N ARG A 69 -12.34 0.22 3.60
CA ARG A 69 -13.58 -0.39 4.08
C ARG A 69 -13.39 -1.88 4.32
N GLU A 70 -14.06 -2.43 5.32
CA GLU A 70 -14.17 -3.87 5.49
C GLU A 70 -15.06 -4.46 4.39
N THR A 71 -14.71 -5.66 3.93
CA THR A 71 -15.45 -6.39 2.89
C THR A 71 -15.29 -7.88 3.14
N GLU A 72 -16.36 -8.65 2.94
CA GLU A 72 -16.29 -10.10 2.96
C GLU A 72 -16.05 -10.64 1.56
N ILE A 73 -15.14 -11.60 1.45
CA ILE A 73 -14.94 -12.37 0.23
C ILE A 73 -15.30 -13.83 0.48
N GLN A 74 -15.84 -14.46 -0.56
CA GLN A 74 -16.08 -15.90 -0.61
C GLN A 74 -15.01 -16.56 -1.45
N ILE A 75 -14.23 -17.44 -0.83
CA ILE A 75 -13.19 -18.21 -1.48
C ILE A 75 -13.73 -19.63 -1.70
N CYS A 76 -14.17 -19.90 -2.92
CA CYS A 76 -14.61 -21.24 -3.31
C CYS A 76 -13.40 -22.07 -3.78
N SER A 77 -13.24 -23.28 -3.26
CA SER A 77 -12.37 -24.27 -3.91
C SER A 77 -13.04 -24.75 -5.19
N GLY A 78 -12.25 -25.07 -6.23
CA GLY A 78 -12.67 -25.25 -7.62
C GLY A 78 -13.93 -26.12 -7.88
N LYS A 79 -14.42 -26.02 -9.12
CA LYS A 79 -15.61 -26.75 -9.58
C LYS A 79 -15.43 -28.26 -9.38
N PRO A 80 -16.48 -29.00 -8.97
CA PRO A 80 -16.40 -30.45 -8.86
C PRO A 80 -16.13 -31.09 -10.23
N GLU A 81 -15.29 -32.12 -10.28
CA GLU A 81 -14.95 -32.84 -11.52
C GLU A 81 -16.10 -33.72 -12.03
N VAL A 82 -17.05 -34.08 -11.15
CA VAL A 82 -18.25 -34.88 -11.41
C VAL A 82 -19.41 -34.28 -10.59
N ASN A 83 -20.59 -34.15 -11.19
CA ASN A 83 -21.80 -33.64 -10.52
C ASN A 83 -23.03 -34.52 -10.81
N GLU A 84 -24.18 -34.20 -10.22
CA GLU A 84 -25.44 -34.98 -10.33
C GLU A 84 -25.98 -35.13 -11.76
N GLN A 85 -25.61 -34.25 -12.69
CA GLN A 85 -26.04 -34.30 -14.08
C GLN A 85 -25.12 -35.15 -14.96
N THR A 86 -24.01 -35.66 -14.40
CA THR A 86 -23.03 -36.47 -15.14
C THR A 86 -23.65 -37.79 -15.56
N LYS A 87 -23.51 -38.16 -16.83
CA LYS A 87 -24.01 -39.44 -17.36
C LYS A 87 -22.89 -40.38 -17.76
N ARG A 88 -21.71 -39.84 -18.05
CA ARG A 88 -20.54 -40.59 -18.48
C ARG A 88 -19.29 -39.99 -17.87
N ILE A 89 -18.40 -40.86 -17.40
CA ILE A 89 -17.10 -40.49 -16.87
C ILE A 89 -15.97 -41.21 -17.61
N TYR A 90 -14.83 -40.53 -17.69
CA TYR A 90 -13.59 -41.03 -18.25
C TYR A 90 -12.53 -41.02 -17.15
N ILE A 91 -11.91 -42.17 -16.88
CA ILE A 91 -11.07 -42.38 -15.70
C ILE A 91 -9.65 -42.73 -16.14
N CYS A 92 -8.69 -41.95 -15.66
CA CYS A 92 -7.27 -42.23 -15.80
C CYS A 92 -6.93 -43.48 -14.95
N PRO A 93 -6.44 -44.58 -15.56
CA PRO A 93 -6.21 -45.83 -14.83
C PRO A 93 -4.99 -45.75 -13.91
N PHE A 94 -4.11 -44.76 -14.11
CA PHE A 94 -2.88 -44.59 -13.34
C PHE A 94 -3.12 -43.76 -12.06
N THR A 95 -3.89 -42.68 -12.18
CA THR A 95 -4.09 -41.72 -11.08
C THR A 95 -5.49 -41.79 -10.46
N GLY A 96 -6.43 -42.50 -11.09
CA GLY A 96 -7.85 -42.48 -10.72
C GLY A 96 -8.56 -41.15 -11.00
N LYS A 97 -7.92 -40.20 -11.71
CA LYS A 97 -8.49 -38.89 -12.04
C LYS A 97 -9.67 -39.05 -13.01
N VAL A 98 -10.75 -38.29 -12.80
CA VAL A 98 -12.02 -38.45 -13.52
C VAL A 98 -12.37 -37.21 -14.33
N PHE A 99 -12.92 -37.43 -15.52
CA PHE A 99 -13.39 -36.39 -16.42
C PHE A 99 -14.85 -36.67 -16.78
N ALA A 100 -15.77 -35.78 -16.42
CA ALA A 100 -17.20 -35.92 -16.66
C ALA A 100 -17.64 -35.29 -17.99
N ASP A 101 -18.63 -35.90 -18.64
CA ASP A 101 -19.18 -35.48 -19.92
C ASP A 101 -19.85 -34.11 -19.94
N ASN A 102 -20.30 -33.62 -18.80
CA ASN A 102 -20.98 -32.34 -18.64
C ASN A 102 -20.14 -31.26 -17.94
N VAL A 103 -18.93 -31.59 -17.49
CA VAL A 103 -18.00 -30.63 -16.84
C VAL A 103 -16.95 -30.12 -17.83
N TYR A 104 -16.51 -30.98 -18.75
CA TYR A 104 -15.54 -30.67 -19.78
C TYR A 104 -16.23 -30.49 -21.14
N ALA A 105 -15.78 -29.51 -21.94
CA ALA A 105 -16.33 -29.30 -23.28
C ALA A 105 -16.08 -30.50 -24.20
N ASP A 106 -14.88 -31.09 -24.10
CA ASP A 106 -14.56 -32.41 -24.65
C ASP A 106 -13.82 -33.23 -23.57
N PRO A 107 -14.50 -34.18 -22.91
CA PRO A 107 -13.91 -34.98 -21.85
C PRO A 107 -12.87 -36.00 -22.35
N GLN A 108 -12.94 -36.42 -23.63
CA GLN A 108 -11.98 -37.36 -24.21
C GLN A 108 -10.64 -36.68 -24.47
N ASP A 109 -10.68 -35.50 -25.09
CA ASP A 109 -9.47 -34.72 -25.30
C ASP A 109 -8.82 -34.34 -23.96
N ALA A 110 -9.62 -33.95 -22.98
CA ALA A 110 -9.14 -33.61 -21.64
C ALA A 110 -8.38 -34.77 -20.97
N ILE A 111 -8.88 -36.02 -21.06
CA ILE A 111 -8.18 -37.17 -20.52
C ILE A 111 -6.96 -37.57 -21.37
N TYR A 112 -7.00 -37.40 -22.69
CA TYR A 112 -5.87 -37.64 -23.57
C TYR A 112 -4.68 -36.70 -23.27
N ASP A 113 -4.96 -35.42 -23.02
CA ASP A 113 -3.96 -34.42 -22.62
C ASP A 113 -3.38 -34.74 -21.25
N TRP A 114 -4.24 -35.12 -20.30
CA TRP A 114 -3.80 -35.56 -18.99
C TRP A 114 -2.88 -36.77 -19.07
N LEU A 115 -3.23 -37.82 -19.83
CA LEU A 115 -2.42 -39.04 -19.96
C LEU A 115 -1.05 -38.79 -20.59
N SER A 116 -0.95 -37.75 -21.42
CA SER A 116 0.32 -37.33 -22.05
C SER A 116 1.29 -36.75 -21.03
N SER A 117 0.79 -36.03 -20.03
CA SER A 117 1.58 -35.36 -18.98
C SER A 117 1.60 -36.11 -17.64
N CYS A 118 0.76 -37.13 -17.48
CA CYS A 118 0.60 -37.89 -16.22
C CYS A 118 1.94 -38.43 -15.68
N PRO A 119 2.36 -38.04 -14.46
CA PRO A 119 3.62 -38.47 -13.88
C PRO A 119 3.62 -39.95 -13.49
N GLN A 120 2.45 -40.50 -13.15
CA GLN A 120 2.27 -41.91 -12.77
C GLN A 120 2.15 -42.85 -13.99
N ASN A 121 2.06 -42.31 -15.22
CA ASN A 121 2.04 -43.11 -16.44
C ASN A 121 3.47 -43.47 -16.88
N THR A 122 3.93 -44.64 -16.45
CA THR A 122 5.23 -45.21 -16.83
C THR A 122 5.13 -46.15 -18.03
N GLU A 123 3.92 -46.50 -18.46
CA GLU A 123 3.69 -47.41 -19.58
C GLU A 123 4.00 -46.73 -20.92
N ARG A 124 4.81 -47.39 -21.74
CA ARG A 124 5.15 -46.93 -23.09
C ARG A 124 4.91 -48.00 -24.14
N GLN A 125 4.38 -47.57 -25.28
CA GLN A 125 4.23 -48.38 -26.49
C GLN A 125 4.94 -47.65 -27.64
N SER A 126 5.91 -48.32 -28.27
CA SER A 126 6.73 -47.72 -29.35
C SER A 126 7.40 -46.40 -28.96
N GLY A 127 7.84 -46.28 -27.69
CA GLY A 127 8.51 -45.08 -27.16
C GLY A 127 7.60 -43.96 -26.67
N VAL A 128 6.29 -44.03 -26.96
CA VAL A 128 5.27 -43.03 -26.56
C VAL A 128 4.48 -43.52 -25.35
N ARG A 129 4.04 -42.61 -24.47
CA ARG A 129 3.17 -42.94 -23.33
C ARG A 129 1.85 -43.54 -23.80
N VAL A 130 1.44 -44.64 -23.19
CA VAL A 130 0.15 -45.29 -23.49
C VAL A 130 -0.98 -44.36 -23.07
N LYS A 131 -1.93 -44.12 -23.98
CA LYS A 131 -3.10 -43.26 -23.75
C LYS A 131 -4.39 -44.08 -23.69
N ARG A 132 -4.49 -44.95 -22.68
CA ARG A 132 -5.70 -45.72 -22.39
C ARG A 132 -6.41 -45.16 -21.17
N PHE A 133 -7.73 -45.19 -21.19
CA PHE A 133 -8.59 -44.82 -20.08
C PHE A 133 -9.82 -45.69 -20.02
N LEU A 134 -10.44 -45.73 -18.84
CA LEU A 134 -11.73 -46.38 -18.64
C LEU A 134 -12.83 -45.38 -18.98
N VAL A 135 -13.83 -45.81 -19.76
CA VAL A 135 -15.09 -45.08 -19.95
C VAL A 135 -16.16 -45.83 -19.16
N SER A 136 -16.91 -45.12 -18.32
CA SER A 136 -17.99 -45.70 -17.54
C SER A 136 -19.24 -44.85 -17.60
N ASP A 137 -20.37 -45.51 -17.86
CA ASP A 137 -21.73 -44.96 -17.79
C ASP A 137 -22.49 -45.56 -16.60
N ASP A 138 -21.81 -46.29 -15.71
CA ASP A 138 -22.42 -46.94 -14.56
C ASP A 138 -22.86 -45.89 -13.52
N PRO A 139 -24.16 -45.71 -13.27
CA PRO A 139 -24.66 -44.72 -12.32
C PRO A 139 -24.16 -44.93 -10.89
N ASN A 140 -23.89 -46.18 -10.49
CA ASN A 140 -23.37 -46.46 -9.16
C ASN A 140 -21.92 -45.98 -9.03
N MET A 141 -21.10 -46.26 -10.04
CA MET A 141 -19.72 -45.77 -10.09
C MET A 141 -19.66 -44.24 -10.17
N ILE A 142 -20.50 -43.60 -10.98
CA ILE A 142 -20.55 -42.14 -11.12
C ILE A 142 -20.89 -41.47 -9.78
N LYS A 143 -21.84 -42.03 -9.02
CA LYS A 143 -22.23 -41.49 -7.71
C LYS A 143 -21.07 -41.46 -6.70
N GLU A 144 -20.19 -42.46 -6.72
CA GLU A 144 -19.01 -42.50 -5.84
C GLU A 144 -18.03 -41.35 -6.11
N TYR A 145 -18.05 -40.76 -7.32
CA TYR A 145 -17.21 -39.63 -7.69
C TYR A 145 -17.87 -38.26 -7.49
N ILE A 146 -19.16 -38.21 -7.14
CA ILE A 146 -19.84 -36.94 -6.83
C ILE A 146 -19.34 -36.46 -5.47
N VAL A 147 -18.37 -35.53 -5.49
CA VAL A 147 -17.89 -34.87 -4.28
C VAL A 147 -18.75 -33.63 -4.03
N PRO A 148 -19.39 -33.49 -2.87
CA PRO A 148 -20.13 -32.27 -2.54
C PRO A 148 -19.18 -31.07 -2.59
N PRO A 149 -19.62 -29.92 -3.12
CA PRO A 149 -18.78 -28.73 -3.15
C PRO A 149 -18.36 -28.39 -1.73
N LYS A 150 -17.06 -28.12 -1.52
CA LYS A 150 -16.61 -27.62 -0.23
C LYS A 150 -17.28 -26.28 0.02
N GLU A 151 -17.72 -26.06 1.25
CA GLU A 151 -18.28 -24.79 1.64
C GLU A 151 -17.28 -23.65 1.37
N PRO A 152 -17.74 -22.52 0.82
CA PRO A 152 -16.88 -21.39 0.56
C PRO A 152 -16.29 -20.88 1.88
N ILE A 153 -14.99 -20.61 1.88
CA ILE A 153 -14.35 -19.96 3.01
C ILE A 153 -14.72 -18.49 2.93
N ILE A 154 -15.54 -18.03 3.87
CA ILE A 154 -15.85 -16.62 4.04
C ILE A 154 -14.70 -15.98 4.82
N LYS A 155 -14.11 -14.92 4.27
CA LYS A 155 -13.04 -14.19 4.92
C LYS A 155 -13.29 -12.69 4.84
N THR A 156 -13.22 -12.01 5.98
CA THR A 156 -13.20 -10.55 6.04
C THR A 156 -11.82 -10.05 5.61
N VAL A 157 -11.81 -9.09 4.71
CA VAL A 157 -10.62 -8.45 4.14
C VAL A 157 -10.83 -6.93 4.11
N PHE A 158 -9.75 -6.18 3.84
CA PHE A 158 -9.78 -4.72 3.76
C PHE A 158 -9.67 -4.29 2.31
N ALA A 159 -10.62 -3.49 1.84
CA ALA A 159 -10.61 -2.93 0.50
C ALA A 159 -10.16 -1.47 0.53
N SER A 160 -9.21 -1.10 -0.33
CA SER A 160 -8.83 0.31 -0.53
C SER A 160 -10.04 1.12 -1.00
N ALA A 161 -10.33 2.23 -0.34
CA ALA A 161 -11.39 3.15 -0.76
C ALA A 161 -11.02 3.95 -2.02
N ILE A 162 -9.75 3.91 -2.45
CA ILE A 162 -9.28 4.55 -3.68
C ILE A 162 -9.39 3.63 -4.88
N THR A 163 -8.83 2.42 -4.81
CA THR A 163 -8.72 1.51 -5.97
C THR A 163 -9.60 0.29 -5.90
N GLY A 164 -10.15 -0.04 -4.73
CA GLY A 164 -10.84 -1.30 -4.49
C GLY A 164 -9.91 -2.52 -4.34
N LYS A 165 -8.57 -2.33 -4.40
CA LYS A 165 -7.59 -3.40 -4.14
C LYS A 165 -7.85 -4.01 -2.75
N LEU A 166 -7.84 -5.34 -2.67
CA LEU A 166 -8.09 -6.09 -1.45
C LEU A 166 -6.79 -6.47 -0.74
N PHE A 167 -6.79 -6.34 0.58
CA PHE A 167 -5.67 -6.63 1.46
C PHE A 167 -6.11 -7.58 2.55
N HIS A 168 -5.25 -8.53 2.91
CA HIS A 168 -5.53 -9.48 3.97
C HIS A 168 -5.38 -8.87 5.38
N SER A 169 -4.74 -7.70 5.51
CA SER A 169 -4.54 -7.00 6.78
C SER A 169 -4.60 -5.49 6.57
N LEU A 170 -5.04 -4.77 7.61
CA LEU A 170 -5.11 -3.33 7.59
C LEU A 170 -3.72 -2.66 7.49
N PRO A 171 -2.67 -3.10 8.22
CA PRO A 171 -1.33 -2.49 8.11
C PRO A 171 -0.77 -2.50 6.68
N ALA A 172 -0.94 -3.60 5.94
CA ALA A 172 -0.49 -3.69 4.55
C ALA A 172 -1.23 -2.72 3.62
N LEU A 173 -2.51 -2.47 3.90
CA LEU A 173 -3.29 -1.46 3.18
C LEU A 173 -2.80 -0.04 3.51
N ILE A 174 -2.58 0.27 4.79
CA ILE A 174 -2.11 1.60 5.23
C ILE A 174 -0.71 1.91 4.68
N GLU A 175 0.17 0.92 4.61
CA GLU A 175 1.49 1.05 3.99
C GLU A 175 1.39 1.33 2.48
N ASP A 176 0.57 0.57 1.75
CA ASP A 176 0.28 0.80 0.33
C ASP A 176 -0.33 2.20 0.13
N PHE A 177 -1.24 2.60 1.02
CA PHE A 177 -1.90 3.90 0.97
C PHE A 177 -0.89 5.04 1.13
N THR A 178 -0.07 4.98 2.18
CA THR A 178 0.91 6.01 2.51
C THR A 178 1.95 6.15 1.40
N SER A 179 2.49 5.03 0.92
CA SER A 179 3.53 5.04 -0.12
C SER A 179 3.00 5.47 -1.50
N SER A 180 1.73 5.17 -1.81
CA SER A 180 1.18 5.40 -3.16
C SER A 180 0.42 6.72 -3.32
N TYR A 181 -0.20 7.23 -2.25
CA TYR A 181 -1.13 8.37 -2.35
C TYR A 181 -0.77 9.58 -1.49
N LEU A 182 0.10 9.41 -0.49
CA LEU A 182 0.64 10.52 0.29
C LEU A 182 2.03 10.87 -0.25
N ARG A 183 2.20 12.08 -0.77
CA ARG A 183 3.51 12.55 -1.22
C ARG A 183 4.14 13.40 -0.13
N PRO A 184 5.38 13.10 0.32
CA PRO A 184 6.08 13.94 1.27
C PRO A 184 6.36 15.31 0.67
N MET A 185 6.34 16.33 1.52
CA MET A 185 6.65 17.71 1.20
C MET A 185 7.42 18.36 2.35
N THR A 186 8.21 19.40 2.06
CA THR A 186 8.78 20.26 3.10
C THR A 186 7.85 21.44 3.42
N LEU A 187 8.01 22.06 4.59
CA LEU A 187 7.30 23.28 4.96
C LEU A 187 7.60 24.44 4.00
N GLU A 188 8.81 24.50 3.45
CA GLU A 188 9.17 25.44 2.39
C GLU A 188 8.31 25.21 1.13
N GLU A 189 8.13 23.96 0.70
CA GLU A 189 7.24 23.63 -0.42
C GLU A 189 5.77 23.90 -0.09
N VAL A 190 5.36 23.70 1.16
CA VAL A 190 4.01 24.03 1.65
C VAL A 190 3.73 25.53 1.60
N GLN A 191 4.71 26.36 1.96
CA GLN A 191 4.61 27.82 1.87
C GLN A 191 4.54 28.30 0.42
N ASN A 192 5.31 27.69 -0.46
CA ASN A 192 5.46 28.12 -1.86
C ASN A 192 4.35 27.62 -2.81
N GLN A 193 3.45 26.76 -2.34
CA GLN A 193 2.34 26.23 -3.14
C GLN A 193 1.02 26.99 -2.88
N ASN A 194 0.19 27.13 -3.91
CA ASN A 194 -1.12 27.78 -3.84
C ASN A 194 -2.28 26.90 -4.36
N LYS A 195 -2.01 25.62 -4.64
CA LYS A 195 -2.94 24.70 -5.32
C LYS A 195 -3.66 23.76 -4.36
N PHE A 196 -3.11 23.58 -3.16
CA PHE A 196 -3.55 22.64 -2.17
C PHE A 196 -3.99 23.38 -0.92
N GLN A 197 -5.02 22.85 -0.27
CA GLN A 197 -5.53 23.37 0.99
C GLN A 197 -4.76 22.74 2.14
N LEU A 198 -4.44 23.53 3.15
CA LEU A 198 -3.93 23.00 4.40
C LEU A 198 -5.09 22.45 5.21
N GLU A 199 -4.87 21.29 5.83
CA GLU A 199 -5.76 20.79 6.87
C GLU A 199 -5.87 21.85 7.99
N SER A 200 -7.06 22.02 8.53
CA SER A 200 -7.40 23.10 9.46
C SER A 200 -6.49 23.20 10.68
N THR A 201 -6.19 22.09 11.36
CA THR A 201 -5.31 22.11 12.53
C THR A 201 -3.86 22.40 12.15
N PHE A 202 -3.43 21.94 10.97
CA PHE A 202 -2.12 22.26 10.44
C PHE A 202 -2.00 23.74 10.05
N LEU A 203 -3.02 24.33 9.45
CA LEU A 203 -3.08 25.76 9.13
C LEU A 203 -2.96 26.61 10.39
N SER A 204 -3.76 26.29 11.43
CA SER A 204 -3.71 27.02 12.70
C SER A 204 -2.33 26.93 13.35
N LEU A 205 -1.71 25.75 13.33
CA LEU A 205 -0.35 25.58 13.84
C LEU A 205 0.66 26.47 13.12
N LEU A 206 0.59 26.57 11.79
CA LEU A 206 1.49 27.43 11.02
C LEU A 206 1.23 28.91 11.29
N GLN A 207 -0.04 29.32 11.44
CA GLN A 207 -0.39 30.69 11.78
C GLN A 207 0.15 31.11 13.15
N ASP A 208 0.12 30.20 14.14
CA ASP A 208 0.65 30.47 15.48
C ASP A 208 2.19 30.46 15.52
N ALA A 209 2.83 29.66 14.66
CA ALA A 209 4.28 29.52 14.62
C ALA A 209 4.97 30.57 13.74
N LEU A 210 4.32 31.07 12.69
CA LEU A 210 4.86 32.04 11.73
C LEU A 210 4.55 33.49 12.12
N VAL A 211 4.95 33.86 13.34
CA VAL A 211 4.86 35.25 13.84
C VAL A 211 6.26 35.82 14.07
N GLU A 212 6.41 37.13 13.87
CA GLU A 212 7.72 37.82 13.94
C GLU A 212 8.46 37.54 15.26
N ASP A 213 7.74 37.60 16.39
CA ASP A 213 8.32 37.32 17.72
C ASP A 213 8.97 35.93 17.80
N LYS A 214 8.38 34.91 17.15
CA LYS A 214 8.89 33.53 17.17
C LYS A 214 10.11 33.36 16.26
N ILE A 215 10.16 34.11 15.16
CA ILE A 215 11.31 34.14 14.25
C ILE A 215 12.47 34.88 14.94
N ALA A 216 12.19 36.00 15.61
CA ALA A 216 13.18 36.73 16.40
C ALA A 216 13.76 35.85 17.53
N GLU A 217 12.91 35.17 18.30
CA GLU A 217 13.33 34.21 19.33
C GLU A 217 14.21 33.08 18.76
N PHE A 218 13.98 32.65 17.52
CA PHE A 218 14.80 31.67 16.82
C PHE A 218 16.20 32.21 16.48
N VAL A 219 16.28 33.42 15.93
CA VAL A 219 17.57 34.06 15.62
C VAL A 219 18.37 34.29 16.91
N GLU A 220 17.72 34.79 17.96
CA GLU A 220 18.34 34.95 19.29
C GLU A 220 18.86 33.62 19.84
N GLY A 221 18.07 32.53 19.71
CA GLY A 221 18.48 31.19 20.15
C GLY A 221 19.67 30.59 19.40
N LEU A 222 19.98 31.12 18.21
CA LEU A 222 21.18 30.77 17.43
C LEU A 222 22.37 31.70 17.71
N ALA A 223 22.14 32.93 18.16
CA ALA A 223 23.17 33.95 18.35
C ALA A 223 24.26 33.53 19.36
N ASP A 224 23.93 32.68 20.33
CA ASP A 224 24.89 32.15 21.31
C ASP A 224 25.93 31.19 20.72
N ASP A 225 25.69 30.67 19.51
CA ASP A 225 26.57 29.70 18.85
C ASP A 225 27.30 30.35 17.67
N THR A 226 28.62 30.48 17.81
CA THR A 226 29.49 31.17 16.84
C THR A 226 29.46 30.54 15.45
N ALA A 227 29.06 29.27 15.33
CA ALA A 227 28.91 28.60 14.04
C ALA A 227 27.79 29.21 13.17
N PHE A 228 26.83 29.92 13.78
CA PHE A 228 25.70 30.53 13.07
C PHE A 228 25.90 32.00 12.72
N HIS A 229 26.93 32.67 13.26
CA HIS A 229 27.14 34.12 13.09
C HIS A 229 27.25 34.55 11.61
N VAL A 230 27.88 33.73 10.77
CA VAL A 230 28.02 34.00 9.32
C VAL A 230 26.68 33.99 8.60
N TYR A 231 25.72 33.17 9.06
CA TYR A 231 24.39 33.10 8.45
C TYR A 231 23.45 34.17 9.02
N ILE A 232 23.54 34.45 10.33
CA ILE A 232 22.74 35.50 10.97
C ILE A 232 23.06 36.87 10.37
N SER A 233 24.34 37.19 10.17
CA SER A 233 24.74 38.45 9.50
C SER A 233 24.12 38.58 8.11
N GLN A 234 24.11 37.51 7.31
CA GLN A 234 23.47 37.53 5.98
C GLN A 234 21.97 37.87 6.04
N TRP A 235 21.27 37.46 7.08
CA TRP A 235 19.83 37.72 7.24
C TRP A 235 19.53 39.13 7.74
N VAL A 236 20.38 39.68 8.61
CA VAL A 236 20.23 41.05 9.12
C VAL A 236 20.64 42.07 8.07
N ASP A 237 21.71 41.79 7.31
CA ASP A 237 22.25 42.69 6.29
C ASP A 237 21.39 42.76 5.00
N THR A 238 20.40 41.87 4.83
CA THR A 238 19.50 41.87 3.66
C THR A 238 18.24 42.73 3.82
N GLU A 239 18.02 43.34 4.99
CA GLU A 239 16.88 44.26 5.24
C GLU A 239 17.18 45.75 4.93
N GLU A 240 18.37 46.08 4.39
CA GLU A 240 18.71 47.41 3.81
C GLU A 240 18.66 47.43 2.28
#